data_AF-A0A9X6ACJ2-F1
#
_entry.id   AF-A0A9X6ACJ2-F1
#
_cell.length_a   1.000
_cell.length_b   1.000
_cell.length_c   1.000
_cell.angle_alpha   90.00
_cell.angle_beta   90.00
_cell.angle_gamma   90.00
#
_symmetry.space_group_name_H-M   'P 1'
#
loop_
_entity.id
_entity.type
_entity.pdbx_description
1 polymer ?
#
loop_
_entity_poly.entity_id
_entity_poly.type
_entity_poly.pdbx_seq_one_letter_code
_entity_poly.pdbx_strand_id
1 'polypeptide(L)'
;MSSPLPSVPAASVLDLAPVVPVVVVNEVADAVPLATALVAGGLPAIEVTLRTPCALDAIRAIADGVPGAVVGAGTVITPTQV
;
A
#
# COMPACT_ATOMS: atom_id res chain seq x y z
N MET A 1 9.37 -26.38 -3.51
CA MET A 1 10.38 -25.99 -2.52
C MET A 1 9.91 -24.70 -1.87
N SER A 2 9.14 -24.75 -0.78
CA SER A 2 8.76 -23.53 -0.06
C SER A 2 10.01 -22.98 0.62
N SER A 3 10.48 -21.83 0.17
CA SER A 3 11.45 -21.04 0.93
C SER A 3 10.80 -20.68 2.27
N PRO A 4 11.47 -20.84 3.42
CA PRO A 4 10.95 -20.30 4.66
C PRO A 4 10.86 -18.78 4.50
N LEU A 5 9.69 -18.20 4.78
CA LEU A 5 9.55 -16.75 4.91
C LEU A 5 10.54 -16.29 6.00
N PRO A 6 11.30 -15.22 5.77
CA PRO A 6 12.24 -14.74 6.77
C PRO A 6 11.51 -14.44 8.08
N SER A 7 12.10 -14.84 9.21
CA SER A 7 11.64 -14.44 10.55
C SER A 7 11.65 -12.92 10.61
N VAL A 8 10.51 -12.28 10.88
CA VAL A 8 10.40 -10.82 10.96
C VAL A 8 10.93 -10.33 12.31
N PRO A 9 12.03 -9.56 12.34
CA PRO A 9 12.13 -8.49 13.32
C PRO A 9 12.38 -7.16 12.60
N ALA A 10 11.30 -6.59 12.09
CA ALA A 10 11.20 -5.20 11.67
C ALA A 10 9.84 -4.68 12.20
N ALA A 11 9.75 -3.41 12.58
CA ALA A 11 8.51 -2.82 13.07
C ALA A 11 7.34 -3.23 12.17
N SER A 12 6.27 -3.77 12.76
CA SER A 12 5.13 -4.24 11.98
C SER A 12 4.52 -3.07 11.23
N VAL A 13 4.02 -3.30 10.02
CA VAL A 13 3.21 -2.29 9.30
C VAL A 13 2.01 -1.84 10.15
N LEU A 14 1.53 -2.72 11.05
CA LEU A 14 0.43 -2.44 11.97
C LEU A 14 0.83 -1.54 13.15
N ASP A 15 2.13 -1.38 13.41
CA ASP A 15 2.62 -0.49 14.49
C ASP A 15 2.68 0.97 14.03
N LEU A 16 2.51 1.24 12.72
CA LEU A 16 2.70 2.57 12.13
C LEU A 16 1.54 3.52 12.40
N ALA A 17 0.32 3.00 12.59
CA ALA A 17 -0.89 3.77 12.91
C ALA A 17 -1.98 2.86 13.48
N PRO A 18 -2.91 3.39 14.31
CA PRO A 18 -4.02 2.60 14.86
C PRO A 18 -5.04 2.14 13.80
N VAL A 19 -5.00 2.72 12.60
CA VAL A 19 -5.91 2.42 11.49
C VAL A 19 -5.10 2.32 10.19
N VAL A 20 -5.40 1.32 9.37
CA VAL A 20 -4.88 1.18 8.00
C VAL A 20 -5.98 1.58 7.01
N PRO A 21 -5.81 2.63 6.20
CA PRO A 21 -6.72 2.96 5.12
C PRO A 21 -6.66 1.90 4.03
N VAL A 22 -7.79 1.22 3.81
CA VAL A 22 -7.98 0.29 2.69
C VAL A 22 -8.63 1.06 1.56
N VAL A 23 -7.86 1.38 0.54
CA VAL A 23 -8.27 2.29 -0.53
C VAL A 23 -8.54 1.58 -1.85
N VAL A 24 -9.54 2.09 -2.55
CA VAL A 24 -9.84 1.74 -3.94
C VAL A 24 -9.51 2.96 -4.78
N VAL A 25 -8.55 2.84 -5.70
CA VAL A 25 -8.12 3.93 -6.58
C VAL A 25 -8.67 3.66 -7.97
N ASN A 26 -9.44 4.59 -8.53
CA ASN A 26 -10.01 4.45 -9.88
C ASN A 26 -9.11 5.07 -10.96
N GLU A 27 -8.40 6.15 -10.62
CA GLU A 27 -7.51 6.87 -11.52
C GLU A 27 -6.12 7.06 -10.89
N VAL A 28 -5.05 6.81 -11.66
CA VAL A 28 -3.67 6.91 -11.14
C VAL A 28 -3.35 8.33 -10.66
N ALA A 29 -3.94 9.34 -11.30
CA ALA A 29 -3.75 10.75 -10.94
C ALA A 29 -4.18 11.09 -9.50
N ASP A 30 -5.11 10.32 -8.92
CA ASP A 30 -5.59 10.52 -7.55
C ASP A 30 -4.68 9.88 -6.50
N ALA A 31 -3.81 8.95 -6.90
CA ALA A 31 -3.05 8.11 -5.98
C ALA A 31 -2.08 8.92 -5.08
N VAL A 32 -1.28 9.78 -5.69
CA VAL A 32 -0.28 10.61 -4.98
C VAL A 32 -0.95 11.67 -4.09
N PRO A 33 -1.93 12.46 -4.57
CA PRO A 33 -2.66 13.40 -3.71
C PRO A 33 -3.34 12.72 -2.51
N LEU A 34 -4.00 11.58 -2.74
CA LEU A 34 -4.66 10.80 -1.68
C LEU A 34 -3.66 10.32 -0.63
N ALA A 35 -2.58 9.65 -1.05
CA ALA A 35 -1.59 9.12 -0.12
C ALA A 35 -0.85 10.24 0.64
N THR A 36 -0.56 11.37 -0.01
CA THR A 36 0.02 12.55 0.66
C THR A 36 -0.89 13.05 1.77
N ALA A 37 -2.20 13.14 1.53
CA ALA A 37 -3.17 13.55 2.53
C ALA A 37 -3.25 12.56 3.71
N LEU A 38 -3.21 11.25 3.43
CA LEU A 38 -3.20 10.21 4.46
C LEU A 38 -1.93 10.28 5.34
N VAL A 39 -0.76 10.41 4.73
CA VAL A 39 0.51 10.58 5.46
C VAL A 39 0.49 11.84 6.31
N ALA A 40 0.04 12.98 5.76
CA ALA A 40 -0.09 14.23 6.51
C ALA A 40 -1.08 14.11 7.68
N GLY A 41 -2.11 13.26 7.55
CA GLY A 41 -3.07 12.92 8.60
C GLY A 41 -2.55 11.90 9.64
N GLY A 42 -1.30 11.47 9.55
CA GLY A 42 -0.71 10.50 10.48
C GLY A 42 -1.06 9.05 10.17
N LEU A 43 -1.47 8.74 8.93
CA LEU A 43 -1.79 7.38 8.47
C LEU A 43 -0.80 6.95 7.36
N PRO A 44 0.46 6.66 7.70
CA PRO A 44 1.49 6.35 6.71
C PRO A 44 1.36 4.95 6.10
N ALA A 45 0.75 3.99 6.79
CA ALA A 45 0.51 2.65 6.26
C ALA A 45 -0.75 2.64 5.39
N ILE A 46 -0.64 2.35 4.08
CA ILE A 46 -1.75 2.43 3.12
C ILE A 46 -1.90 1.11 2.37
N GLU A 47 -3.09 0.52 2.37
CA GLU A 47 -3.41 -0.68 1.58
C GLU A 47 -4.20 -0.29 0.33
N VAL A 48 -3.58 -0.39 -0.85
CA VAL A 48 -4.30 -0.23 -2.12
C VAL A 48 -4.85 -1.58 -2.55
N THR A 49 -6.17 -1.68 -2.68
CA THR A 49 -6.81 -2.94 -3.10
C THR A 49 -6.65 -3.18 -4.61
N LEU A 50 -6.34 -4.42 -4.99
CA LEU A 50 -6.27 -4.87 -6.39
C LEU A 50 -7.67 -5.10 -7.00
N ARG A 51 -8.57 -4.14 -6.81
CA ARG A 51 -9.97 -4.17 -7.28
C ARG A 51 -10.21 -3.31 -8.52
N THR A 52 -9.20 -2.58 -8.97
CA THR A 52 -9.24 -1.74 -10.17
C THR A 52 -8.06 -2.06 -11.09
N PRO A 53 -8.19 -1.84 -12.41
CA PRO A 53 -7.09 -2.10 -13.35
C PRO A 53 -5.83 -1.27 -13.08
N CYS A 54 -5.98 -0.07 -12.51
CA CYS A 54 -4.87 0.86 -12.27
C CYS A 54 -4.17 0.66 -10.90
N ALA A 55 -4.62 -0.29 -10.06
CA ALA A 55 -4.16 -0.41 -8.67
C ALA A 55 -2.63 -0.57 -8.54
N LEU A 56 -1.99 -1.36 -9.41
CA LEU A 56 -0.55 -1.54 -9.38
C LEU A 56 0.22 -0.26 -9.79
N ASP A 57 -0.31 0.49 -10.74
CA ASP A 57 0.29 1.76 -11.16
C ASP A 57 0.10 2.85 -10.09
N ALA A 58 -1.05 2.83 -9.40
CA ALA A 58 -1.28 3.67 -8.22
C ALA A 58 -0.28 3.35 -7.10
N ILE A 59 -0.04 2.08 -6.80
CA ILE A 59 0.97 1.67 -5.80
C ILE A 59 2.36 2.19 -6.18
N ARG A 60 2.78 2.02 -7.45
CA ARG A 60 4.07 2.54 -7.94
C ARG A 60 4.17 4.05 -7.79
N ALA A 61 3.15 4.78 -8.23
CA ALA A 61 3.10 6.23 -8.13
C ALA A 61 3.20 6.71 -6.67
N ILE A 62 2.52 6.03 -5.73
CA ILE A 62 2.60 6.36 -4.30
C ILE A 62 4.00 6.08 -3.75
N ALA A 63 4.56 4.90 -4.04
CA ALA A 63 5.87 4.50 -3.56
C ALA A 63 6.98 5.46 -4.04
N ASP A 64 6.91 5.92 -5.29
CA ASP A 64 7.88 6.84 -5.87
C ASP A 64 7.63 8.30 -5.45
N GLY A 65 6.36 8.68 -5.28
CA GLY A 65 5.94 10.08 -5.18
C GLY A 65 5.64 10.59 -3.78
N VAL A 66 5.48 9.71 -2.77
CA VAL A 66 5.05 10.12 -1.42
C VAL A 66 6.05 9.64 -0.36
N PRO A 67 7.08 10.45 -0.06
CA PRO A 67 7.99 10.17 1.04
C PRO A 67 7.24 9.94 2.36
N GLY A 68 7.54 8.84 3.04
CA GLY A 68 6.90 8.47 4.31
C GLY A 68 5.64 7.60 4.17
N ALA A 69 5.13 7.39 2.94
CA ALA A 69 4.12 6.36 2.71
C ALA A 69 4.75 4.96 2.79
N VAL A 70 4.11 4.08 3.55
CA VAL A 70 4.34 2.64 3.54
C VAL A 70 3.15 2.01 2.83
N VAL A 71 3.23 1.93 1.50
CA VAL A 71 2.15 1.42 0.65
C VAL A 71 2.30 -0.09 0.42
N GLY A 72 1.17 -0.81 0.47
CA GLY A 72 1.08 -2.24 0.18
C GLY A 72 -0.12 -2.58 -0.71
N ALA A 73 -0.17 -3.84 -1.15
CA ALA A 73 -1.25 -4.37 -1.96
C ALA A 73 -2.26 -5.17 -1.12
N GLY A 74 -3.54 -4.85 -1.28
CA GLY A 74 -4.68 -5.53 -0.69
C GLY A 74 -5.47 -6.34 -1.71
N THR A 75 -6.33 -7.27 -1.29
CA THR A 75 -7.15 -8.10 -2.20
C THR A 75 -6.28 -8.89 -3.23
N VAL A 76 -5.09 -9.33 -2.82
CA VAL A 76 -4.28 -10.28 -3.58
C VAL A 76 -4.89 -11.68 -3.42
N ILE A 77 -5.36 -12.28 -4.52
CA ILE A 77 -6.08 -13.57 -4.50
C ILE A 77 -5.49 -14.62 -5.44
N THR A 78 -4.51 -14.25 -6.27
CA THR A 78 -3.82 -15.16 -7.20
C THR A 78 -2.30 -14.93 -7.18
N PRO A 79 -1.49 -15.96 -7.49
CA PRO A 79 -0.03 -15.81 -7.55
C PRO A 79 0.45 -14.80 -8.60
N THR A 80 -0.32 -14.56 -9.67
CA THR A 80 0.04 -13.61 -10.73
C THR A 80 -0.02 -12.15 -10.30
N GLN A 81 -0.52 -11.87 -9.09
CA GLN A 81 -0.61 -10.53 -8.51
C GLN A 81 0.58 -10.16 -7.62
N VAL A 82 1.57 -11.06 -7.45
CA VAL A 82 2.79 -10.88 -6.64
C VAL A 82 4.06 -11.20 -7.42
#